data_AF-A0A918MJ43-F1
#
_entry.id   AF-A0A918MJ43-F1
#
_cell.length_a   1.000
_cell.length_b   1.000
_cell.length_c   1.000
_cell.angle_alpha   90.00
_cell.angle_beta   90.00
_cell.angle_gamma   90.00
#
_symmetry.space_group_name_H-M   'P 1'
#
loop_
_entity.id
_entity.type
_entity.pdbx_description
1 polymer ?
#
loop_
_entity_poly.entity_id
_entity_poly.type
_entity_poly.pdbx_seq_one_letter_code
_entity_poly.pdbx_strand_id
1 'polypeptide(L)'
;MIIAPAVSRMLRFFPPVVTGTIILVIGVSLMRIGINWIFGNPVGPTAPMIVDPAHADWLKAATEGATAAGLPEVPAKIAAAPSVPNPAYAPLGNIAVSAAVLVSILIIAKFARGFIANISVLMGIIIGAVIAVATGAMTFAKVGEAAWFGLITPFHFGMPTFDPVMILTMTLVMIVVMIESTGMFLALGDMTGRRVSQPMLSAGLRTDGLGTLIGGIFNTFPYTSFSQNVGLVGVTGIRSRFVCVAGGRDPDCARPCAQDGRTG
;
A
#
# COMPACT_ATOMS: atom_id res chain seq x y z
N MET A 1 -17.98 7.13 11.89
CA MET A 1 -19.19 7.99 11.72
C MET A 1 -19.30 9.14 12.74
N ILE A 2 -18.70 9.04 13.94
CA ILE A 2 -18.80 10.09 14.99
C ILE A 2 -17.65 11.14 14.90
N ILE A 3 -16.49 10.76 14.36
CA ILE A 3 -15.27 11.61 14.33
C ILE A 3 -15.21 12.51 13.08
N ALA A 4 -15.93 12.19 11.99
CA ALA A 4 -15.91 12.95 10.74
C ALA A 4 -16.18 14.47 10.88
N PRO A 5 -17.17 14.93 11.68
CA PRO A 5 -17.38 16.38 11.89
C PRO A 5 -16.35 17.03 12.82
N ALA A 6 -15.56 16.24 13.57
CA ALA A 6 -14.43 16.74 14.34
C ALA A 6 -13.18 16.89 13.46
N VAL A 7 -12.92 15.94 12.56
CA VAL A 7 -11.81 16.01 11.59
C VAL A 7 -11.96 17.20 10.64
N SER A 8 -13.18 17.52 10.18
CA SER A 8 -13.37 18.71 9.33
C SER A 8 -13.05 20.03 10.05
N ARG A 9 -13.27 20.10 11.37
CA ARG A 9 -12.82 21.23 12.20
C ARG A 9 -11.32 21.22 12.44
N MET A 10 -10.71 20.04 12.43
CA MET A 10 -9.28 19.84 12.66
C MET A 10 -8.41 20.30 11.48
N LEU A 11 -9.00 20.52 10.29
CA LEU A 11 -8.31 21.03 9.09
C LEU A 11 -7.60 22.38 9.30
N ARG A 12 -8.01 23.16 10.31
CA ARG A 12 -7.31 24.41 10.69
C ARG A 12 -5.93 24.16 11.32
N PHE A 13 -5.68 22.97 11.88
CA PHE A 13 -4.43 22.61 12.54
C PHE A 13 -3.41 21.94 11.62
N PHE A 14 -3.81 21.60 10.39
CA PHE A 14 -2.96 20.94 9.40
C PHE A 14 -2.78 21.85 8.18
N PRO A 15 -1.95 22.90 8.28
CA PRO A 15 -1.62 23.72 7.13
C PRO A 15 -0.93 22.87 6.04
N PRO A 16 -0.96 23.28 4.76
CA PRO A 16 -0.39 22.51 3.65
C PRO A 16 1.07 22.07 3.87
N VAL A 17 1.85 22.85 4.63
CA VAL A 17 3.24 22.50 4.97
C VAL A 17 3.33 21.25 5.86
N VAL A 18 2.41 21.04 6.80
CA VAL A 18 2.42 19.87 7.70
C VAL A 18 1.98 18.62 6.94
N THR A 19 0.96 18.74 6.10
CA THR A 19 0.51 17.63 5.25
C THR A 19 1.62 17.21 4.28
N GLY A 20 2.29 18.18 3.65
CA GLY A 20 3.41 17.92 2.74
C GLY A 20 4.60 17.25 3.42
N THR A 21 4.99 17.69 4.61
CA THR A 21 6.11 17.07 5.34
C THR A 21 5.80 15.65 5.80
N ILE A 22 4.57 15.39 6.28
CA ILE A 22 4.17 14.04 6.67
C ILE A 22 4.19 13.09 5.46
N ILE A 23 3.64 13.51 4.32
CA ILE A 23 3.66 12.71 3.08
C ILE A 23 5.11 12.43 2.65
N LEU A 24 6.00 13.43 2.73
CA LEU A 24 7.41 13.25 2.41
C LEU A 24 8.09 12.25 3.35
N VAL A 25 7.84 12.33 4.66
CA VAL A 25 8.39 11.38 5.65
C VAL A 25 7.88 9.96 5.39
N ILE A 26 6.59 9.81 5.08
CA ILE A 26 6.01 8.51 4.71
C ILE A 26 6.69 7.98 3.44
N GLY A 27 6.78 8.79 2.38
CA GLY A 27 7.40 8.40 1.11
C GLY A 27 8.86 8.00 1.27
N VAL A 28 9.65 8.77 2.02
CA VAL A 28 11.07 8.47 2.29
C VAL A 28 11.21 7.18 3.12
N SER A 29 10.32 6.96 4.08
CA SER A 29 10.32 5.73 4.89
C SER A 29 9.97 4.49 4.07
N LEU A 30 9.02 4.61 3.13
CA LEU A 30 8.63 3.52 2.22
C LEU A 30 9.70 3.22 1.17
N MET A 31 10.50 4.20 0.75
CA MET A 31 11.61 3.99 -0.19
C MET A 31 12.59 2.91 0.32
N ARG A 32 12.82 2.88 1.64
CA ARG A 32 13.67 1.85 2.27
C ARG A 32 13.14 0.44 2.04
N ILE A 33 11.81 0.26 2.06
CA ILE A 33 11.18 -1.04 1.83
C ILE A 33 11.41 -1.49 0.39
N GLY A 34 11.22 -0.58 -0.58
CA GLY A 34 11.52 -0.86 -1.98
C GLY A 34 12.97 -1.27 -2.20
N ILE A 35 13.93 -0.54 -1.61
CA ILE A 35 15.37 -0.85 -1.70
C ILE A 35 15.67 -2.23 -1.11
N ASN A 36 15.05 -2.58 0.02
CA ASN A 36 15.23 -3.90 0.63
C ASN A 36 14.79 -5.02 -0.32
N TRP A 37 13.69 -4.84 -1.06
CA TRP A 37 13.23 -5.82 -2.05
C TRP A 37 14.20 -5.95 -3.23
N ILE A 38 14.79 -4.85 -3.71
CA ILE A 38 15.82 -4.87 -4.75
C ILE A 38 17.02 -5.72 -4.32
N PHE A 39 17.41 -5.62 -3.05
CA PHE A 39 18.51 -6.42 -2.49
C PHE A 39 18.13 -7.85 -2.09
N GLY A 40 16.87 -8.26 -2.33
CA GLY A 40 16.40 -9.63 -2.06
C GLY A 40 15.96 -9.89 -0.62
N ASN A 41 15.61 -8.84 0.15
CA ASN A 41 15.22 -8.96 1.55
C ASN A 41 13.71 -8.83 1.72
N PRO A 42 12.97 -9.92 2.00
CA PRO A 42 11.52 -9.91 1.97
C PRO A 42 10.87 -9.07 3.09
N VAL A 43 11.47 -9.01 4.29
CA VAL A 43 10.90 -8.29 5.46
C VAL A 43 11.96 -7.89 6.52
N GLY A 44 11.91 -6.65 7.02
CA GLY A 44 12.49 -6.24 8.31
C GLY A 44 13.92 -5.61 8.34
N PRO A 45 14.32 -4.97 9.46
CA PRO A 45 15.65 -4.37 9.68
C PRO A 45 16.84 -5.35 9.75
N THR A 46 16.59 -6.67 9.66
CA THR A 46 17.60 -7.74 9.74
C THR A 46 18.18 -8.13 8.38
N ALA A 47 18.19 -7.17 7.46
CA ALA A 47 18.50 -7.30 6.03
C ALA A 47 19.92 -7.81 5.62
N PRO A 48 20.97 -7.79 6.45
CA PRO A 48 22.22 -8.45 6.09
C PRO A 48 22.36 -9.83 6.70
N MET A 49 21.49 -10.23 7.63
CA MET A 49 21.82 -11.31 8.54
C MET A 49 20.72 -12.38 8.59
N ILE A 50 21.01 -13.59 8.08
CA ILE A 50 20.14 -14.75 8.29
C ILE A 50 20.25 -15.20 9.75
N VAL A 51 19.16 -15.70 10.34
CA VAL A 51 19.25 -16.42 11.62
C VAL A 51 20.17 -17.62 11.41
N ASP A 52 21.16 -17.80 12.28
CA ASP A 52 22.11 -18.91 12.20
C ASP A 52 21.35 -20.26 12.10
N PRO A 53 21.54 -21.06 11.03
CA PRO A 53 20.86 -22.34 10.86
C PRO A 53 21.02 -23.26 12.07
N ALA A 54 22.18 -23.23 12.74
CA ALA A 54 22.43 -24.05 13.93
C ALA A 54 21.56 -23.63 15.13
N HIS A 55 21.20 -22.35 15.22
CA HIS A 55 20.30 -21.84 16.27
C HIS A 55 18.83 -22.09 15.93
N ALA A 56 18.45 -22.04 14.64
CA ALA A 56 17.11 -22.39 14.19
C ALA A 56 16.81 -23.89 14.38
N ASP A 57 17.78 -24.75 14.06
CA ASP A 57 17.71 -26.19 14.28
C ASP A 57 17.72 -26.55 15.78
N TRP A 58 18.51 -25.83 16.60
CA TRP A 58 18.45 -25.97 18.06
C TRP A 58 17.10 -25.52 18.63
N LEU A 59 16.52 -24.40 18.17
CA LEU A 59 15.20 -23.95 18.64
C LEU A 59 14.11 -24.97 18.29
N LYS A 60 14.18 -25.52 17.07
CA LYS A 60 13.28 -26.56 16.60
C LYS A 60 13.45 -27.86 17.41
N ALA A 61 14.68 -28.31 17.63
CA ALA A 61 14.99 -29.49 18.45
C ALA A 61 14.65 -29.30 19.94
N ALA A 62 14.79 -28.09 20.49
CA ALA A 62 14.39 -27.76 21.85
C ALA A 62 12.86 -27.71 22.00
N THR A 63 12.15 -27.22 20.98
CA THR A 63 10.68 -27.18 20.96
C THR A 63 10.07 -28.57 20.73
N GLU A 64 10.68 -29.40 19.89
CA GLU A 64 10.26 -30.77 19.59
C GLU A 64 10.74 -31.79 20.65
N GLY A 65 11.88 -31.55 21.30
CA GLY A 65 12.51 -32.44 22.30
C GLY A 65 12.13 -32.16 23.75
N ALA A 66 11.51 -31.02 24.06
CA ALA A 66 11.04 -30.66 25.41
C ALA A 66 10.00 -31.64 26.00
N THR A 67 9.50 -32.60 25.23
CA THR A 67 8.54 -33.61 25.69
C THR A 67 9.12 -34.99 25.99
N ALA A 68 10.40 -35.30 25.69
CA ALA A 68 10.88 -36.68 25.88
C ALA A 68 12.35 -36.91 26.27
N ALA A 69 13.30 -36.00 26.03
CA ALA A 69 14.69 -36.21 26.43
C ALA A 69 15.43 -34.86 26.55
N GLY A 70 16.35 -34.76 27.52
CA GLY A 70 17.02 -33.53 27.93
C GLY A 70 17.51 -32.62 26.79
N LEU A 71 17.51 -31.32 27.08
CA LEU A 71 17.80 -30.25 26.12
C LEU A 71 19.17 -30.44 25.44
N PRO A 72 19.26 -30.27 24.11
CA PRO A 72 20.52 -30.35 23.37
C PRO A 72 21.49 -29.22 23.79
N GLU A 73 22.80 -29.50 23.71
CA GLU A 73 23.87 -28.58 24.11
C GLU A 73 23.71 -27.20 23.45
N VAL A 74 23.78 -26.17 24.28
CA VAL A 74 23.56 -24.77 23.89
C VAL A 74 24.73 -24.29 23.03
N PRO A 75 24.49 -23.74 21.82
CA PRO A 75 25.55 -23.15 21.01
C PRO A 75 26.30 -22.03 21.77
N ALA A 76 27.62 -21.96 21.59
CA ALA A 76 28.55 -21.17 22.42
C ALA A 76 28.32 -19.63 22.46
N LYS A 77 27.35 -19.09 21.71
CA LYS A 77 26.93 -17.68 21.79
C LYS A 77 25.42 -17.54 21.58
N ILE A 78 24.64 -17.65 22.65
CA ILE A 78 23.26 -17.13 22.65
C ILE A 78 23.33 -15.60 22.56
N ALA A 79 23.24 -15.07 21.35
CA ALA A 79 22.79 -13.70 21.12
C ALA A 79 21.27 -13.72 20.95
N ALA A 80 20.55 -12.68 21.38
CA ALA A 80 19.11 -12.57 21.18
C ALA A 80 18.68 -12.55 19.68
N ALA A 81 19.66 -12.42 18.78
CA ALA A 81 19.54 -12.63 17.33
C ALA A 81 20.92 -13.04 16.76
N PRO A 82 21.32 -14.32 16.87
CA PRO A 82 22.55 -14.81 16.27
C PRO A 82 22.33 -14.80 14.77
N SER A 83 22.98 -13.85 14.12
CA SER A 83 22.69 -13.51 12.75
C SER A 83 24.00 -13.53 11.96
N VAL A 84 23.99 -14.09 10.75
CA VAL A 84 25.18 -14.34 9.92
C VAL A 84 25.02 -13.61 8.59
N PRO A 85 26.07 -12.97 8.04
CA PRO A 85 25.97 -12.28 6.75
C PRO A 85 25.38 -13.16 5.65
N ASN A 86 24.32 -12.68 4.99
CA ASN A 86 23.62 -13.38 3.93
C ASN A 86 24.46 -13.32 2.63
N PRO A 87 24.96 -14.46 2.11
CA PRO A 87 25.72 -14.48 0.86
C PRO A 87 24.87 -14.18 -0.38
N ALA A 88 23.54 -14.22 -0.27
CA ALA A 88 22.60 -13.86 -1.34
C ALA A 88 22.13 -12.40 -1.25
N TYR A 89 22.77 -11.56 -0.42
CA TYR A 89 22.48 -10.13 -0.36
C TYR A 89 22.88 -9.43 -1.68
N ALA A 90 21.97 -8.60 -2.20
CA ALA A 90 22.24 -7.77 -3.38
C ALA A 90 22.63 -8.58 -4.65
N PRO A 91 21.84 -9.59 -5.08
CA PRO A 91 22.16 -10.33 -6.29
C PRO A 91 22.07 -9.39 -7.50
N LEU A 92 23.11 -9.43 -8.34
CA LEU A 92 23.24 -8.59 -9.54
C LEU A 92 22.00 -8.68 -10.45
N GLY A 93 21.35 -9.85 -10.51
CA GLY A 93 20.11 -10.05 -11.28
C GLY A 93 18.97 -9.16 -10.81
N ASN A 94 18.70 -9.07 -9.51
CA ASN A 94 17.59 -8.26 -8.99
C ASN A 94 17.87 -6.76 -9.19
N ILE A 95 19.11 -6.34 -8.93
CA ILE A 95 19.54 -4.95 -9.13
C ILE A 95 19.40 -4.57 -10.62
N ALA A 96 19.84 -5.43 -11.54
CA ALA A 96 19.74 -5.19 -12.96
C ALA A 96 18.28 -5.07 -13.44
N VAL A 97 17.40 -5.96 -12.98
CA VAL A 97 15.96 -5.91 -13.31
C VAL A 97 15.33 -4.63 -12.75
N SER A 98 15.56 -4.31 -11.48
CA SER A 98 15.01 -3.09 -10.86
C SER A 98 15.54 -1.81 -11.49
N ALA A 99 16.83 -1.77 -11.87
CA ALA A 99 17.41 -0.64 -12.60
C ALA A 99 16.80 -0.51 -13.99
N ALA A 100 16.59 -1.61 -14.72
CA ALA A 100 15.92 -1.60 -16.02
C ALA A 100 14.48 -1.08 -15.91
N VAL A 101 13.73 -1.54 -14.91
CA VAL A 101 12.38 -1.05 -14.61
C VAL A 101 12.42 0.46 -14.30
N LEU A 102 13.27 0.90 -13.40
CA LEU A 102 13.38 2.32 -13.04
C LEU A 102 13.74 3.19 -14.25
N VAL A 103 14.74 2.80 -15.03
CA VAL A 103 15.14 3.52 -16.25
C VAL A 103 13.99 3.56 -17.25
N SER A 104 13.27 2.45 -17.45
CA SER A 104 12.11 2.42 -18.34
C SER A 104 11.00 3.38 -17.88
N ILE A 105 10.70 3.42 -16.57
CA ILE A 105 9.72 4.36 -16.01
C ILE A 105 10.16 5.80 -16.25
N LEU A 106 11.42 6.12 -16.00
CA LEU A 106 11.95 7.48 -16.18
C LEU A 106 11.95 7.90 -17.66
N ILE A 107 12.30 7.01 -18.58
CA ILE A 107 12.25 7.26 -20.02
C ILE A 107 10.81 7.51 -20.45
N ILE A 108 9.87 6.64 -20.06
CA ILE A 108 8.45 6.79 -20.44
C ILE A 108 7.88 8.07 -19.82
N ALA A 109 8.13 8.33 -18.54
CA ALA A 109 7.65 9.52 -17.86
C ALA A 109 8.22 10.83 -18.46
N LYS A 110 9.46 10.80 -18.95
CA LYS A 110 10.13 11.98 -19.54
C LYS A 110 9.71 12.23 -20.99
N PHE A 111 9.60 11.19 -21.81
CA PHE A 111 9.43 11.34 -23.26
C PHE A 111 7.98 11.13 -23.73
N ALA A 112 7.18 10.34 -23.01
CA ALA A 112 5.78 10.15 -23.37
C ALA A 112 4.93 11.38 -23.00
N ARG A 113 3.79 11.53 -23.66
CA ARG A 113 2.83 12.61 -23.41
C ARG A 113 1.44 12.05 -23.16
N GLY A 114 0.63 12.83 -22.44
CA GLY A 114 -0.76 12.50 -22.16
C GLY A 114 -0.90 11.22 -21.33
N PHE A 115 -1.76 10.31 -21.79
CA PHE A 115 -2.12 9.10 -21.05
C PHE A 115 -0.93 8.18 -20.75
N ILE A 116 -0.01 8.02 -21.70
CA ILE A 116 1.14 7.09 -21.57
C ILE A 116 2.09 7.54 -20.45
N ALA A 117 2.27 8.84 -20.25
CA ALA A 117 3.09 9.37 -19.15
C ALA A 117 2.47 9.05 -17.77
N ASN A 118 1.14 9.09 -17.66
CA ASN A 118 0.41 8.82 -16.41
C ASN A 118 0.41 7.34 -16.02
N ILE A 119 0.47 6.43 -17.00
CA ILE A 119 0.59 4.97 -16.76
C ILE A 119 2.04 4.47 -16.83
N SER A 120 3.03 5.37 -16.75
CA SER A 120 4.47 5.03 -16.86
C SER A 120 4.91 3.96 -15.88
N VAL A 121 4.44 4.02 -14.63
CA VAL A 121 4.72 3.02 -13.59
C VAL A 121 4.17 1.64 -13.98
N LEU A 122 2.93 1.58 -14.50
CA LEU A 122 2.32 0.32 -14.96
C LEU A 122 3.12 -0.29 -16.12
N MET A 123 3.50 0.53 -17.10
CA MET A 123 4.31 0.07 -18.23
C MET A 123 5.69 -0.44 -17.77
N GLY A 124 6.32 0.24 -16.81
CA GLY A 124 7.57 -0.22 -16.22
C GLY A 124 7.46 -1.57 -15.52
N ILE A 125 6.37 -1.80 -14.78
CA ILE A 125 6.09 -3.09 -14.14
C ILE A 125 5.91 -4.20 -15.20
N ILE A 126 5.22 -3.93 -16.30
CA ILE A 126 5.06 -4.87 -17.41
C ILE A 126 6.43 -5.23 -18.02
N ILE A 127 7.27 -4.24 -18.30
CA ILE A 127 8.63 -4.46 -18.81
C ILE A 127 9.44 -5.30 -17.82
N GLY A 128 9.36 -5.00 -16.53
CA GLY A 128 10.01 -5.78 -15.47
C GLY A 128 9.54 -7.23 -15.42
N ALA A 129 8.24 -7.47 -15.56
CA ALA A 129 7.68 -8.82 -15.61
C ALA A 129 8.18 -9.59 -16.84
N VAL A 130 8.23 -8.96 -18.02
CA VAL A 130 8.77 -9.58 -19.25
C VAL A 130 10.24 -9.96 -19.07
N ILE A 131 11.06 -9.08 -18.49
CA ILE A 131 12.47 -9.37 -18.21
C ILE A 131 12.57 -10.53 -17.20
N ALA A 132 11.78 -10.52 -16.12
CA ALA A 132 11.81 -11.56 -15.10
C ALA A 132 11.39 -12.94 -15.63
N VAL A 133 10.46 -12.99 -16.59
CA VAL A 133 10.10 -14.23 -17.30
C VAL A 133 11.24 -14.67 -18.21
N ALA A 134 11.85 -13.75 -18.96
CA ALA A 134 12.96 -14.06 -19.86
C ALA A 134 14.22 -14.56 -19.13
N THR A 135 14.48 -14.08 -17.91
CA THR A 135 15.59 -14.53 -17.07
C THR A 135 15.27 -15.79 -16.25
N GLY A 136 14.03 -16.31 -16.34
CA GLY A 136 13.59 -17.50 -15.59
C GLY A 136 13.32 -17.26 -14.10
N ALA A 137 13.35 -16.00 -13.64
CA ALA A 137 13.06 -15.65 -12.24
C ALA A 137 11.56 -15.73 -11.91
N MET A 138 10.68 -15.66 -12.92
CA MET A 138 9.23 -15.74 -12.76
C MET A 138 8.65 -16.96 -13.48
N THR A 139 7.90 -17.79 -12.74
CA THR A 139 7.18 -18.97 -13.27
C THR A 139 5.68 -18.84 -13.12
N PHE A 140 4.90 -19.29 -14.10
CA PHE A 140 3.44 -19.23 -14.09
C PHE A 140 2.75 -20.45 -13.45
N ALA A 141 3.49 -21.36 -12.81
CA ALA A 141 2.94 -22.59 -12.23
C ALA A 141 1.76 -22.32 -11.26
N LYS A 142 1.91 -21.34 -10.36
CA LYS A 142 0.86 -20.95 -9.42
C LYS A 142 -0.37 -20.32 -10.06
N VAL A 143 -0.24 -19.75 -11.27
CA VAL A 143 -1.39 -19.19 -12.02
C VAL A 143 -2.22 -20.31 -12.63
N GLY A 144 -1.58 -21.41 -13.05
CA GLY A 144 -2.28 -22.59 -13.57
C GLY A 144 -3.05 -23.36 -12.49
N GLU A 145 -2.58 -23.33 -11.24
CA GLU A 145 -3.25 -23.97 -10.09
C GLU A 145 -4.31 -23.07 -9.43
N ALA A 146 -4.33 -21.78 -9.75
CA ALA A 146 -5.26 -20.84 -9.15
C ALA A 146 -6.69 -21.11 -9.63
N ALA A 147 -7.64 -21.13 -8.69
CA ALA A 147 -9.05 -21.25 -9.02
C ALA A 147 -9.54 -20.03 -9.81
N TRP A 148 -10.38 -20.27 -10.81
CA TRP A 148 -11.04 -19.21 -11.59
C TRP A 148 -11.91 -18.28 -10.73
N PHE A 149 -12.40 -18.77 -9.58
CA PHE A 149 -13.13 -18.00 -8.59
C PHE A 149 -12.57 -18.25 -7.21
N GLY A 150 -12.15 -17.19 -6.52
CA GLY A 150 -11.71 -17.22 -5.13
C GLY A 150 -12.62 -16.36 -4.27
N LEU A 151 -13.41 -16.98 -3.39
CA LEU A 151 -14.22 -16.24 -2.43
C LEU A 151 -13.33 -15.76 -1.28
N ILE A 152 -13.24 -14.45 -1.09
CA ILE A 152 -12.53 -13.86 0.06
C ILE A 152 -13.41 -14.08 1.29
N THR A 153 -13.02 -15.03 2.14
CA THR A 153 -13.75 -15.28 3.38
C THR A 153 -13.53 -14.13 4.36
N PRO A 154 -14.59 -13.56 4.96
CA PRO A 154 -14.44 -12.64 6.08
C PRO A 154 -13.54 -13.26 7.15
N PHE A 155 -12.65 -12.47 7.74
CA PHE A 155 -11.76 -12.92 8.82
C PHE A 155 -10.88 -14.15 8.48
N HIS A 156 -10.46 -14.29 7.21
CA HIS A 156 -9.54 -15.33 6.75
C HIS A 156 -8.28 -15.49 7.64
N PHE A 157 -7.72 -14.39 8.16
CA PHE A 157 -6.54 -14.45 9.04
C PHE A 157 -6.87 -14.61 10.53
N GLY A 158 -8.14 -14.80 10.89
CA GLY A 158 -8.61 -14.97 12.26
C GLY A 158 -9.49 -13.83 12.76
N MET A 159 -10.00 -13.98 13.98
CA MET A 159 -10.83 -12.96 14.63
C MET A 159 -9.99 -11.71 14.97
N PRO A 160 -10.57 -10.50 14.88
CA PRO A 160 -9.85 -9.27 15.18
C PRO A 160 -9.35 -9.25 16.63
N THR A 161 -8.03 -9.12 16.79
CA THR A 161 -7.39 -8.97 18.11
C THR A 161 -7.28 -7.49 18.46
N PHE A 162 -7.87 -7.11 19.59
CA PHE A 162 -7.89 -5.72 20.03
C PHE A 162 -6.70 -5.44 20.96
N ASP A 163 -5.56 -5.12 20.36
CA ASP A 163 -4.41 -4.61 21.10
C ASP A 163 -4.49 -3.06 21.18
N PRO A 164 -4.56 -2.47 22.39
CA PRO A 164 -4.69 -1.01 22.54
C PRO A 164 -3.55 -0.21 21.90
N VAL A 165 -2.33 -0.73 21.88
CA VAL A 165 -1.16 -0.06 21.30
C VAL A 165 -1.25 -0.06 19.78
N MET A 166 -1.62 -1.20 19.18
CA MET A 166 -1.82 -1.31 17.73
C MET A 166 -3.00 -0.47 17.26
N ILE A 167 -4.09 -0.41 18.05
CA ILE A 167 -5.23 0.46 17.77
C ILE A 167 -4.80 1.93 17.80
N LEU A 168 -4.03 2.35 18.80
CA LEU A 168 -3.57 3.73 18.91
C LEU A 168 -2.67 4.12 17.72
N THR A 169 -1.69 3.28 17.38
CA THR A 169 -0.79 3.54 16.25
C THR A 169 -1.53 3.58 14.91
N MET A 170 -2.46 2.65 14.67
CA MET A 170 -3.29 2.66 13.46
C MET A 170 -4.28 3.85 13.43
N THR A 171 -4.78 4.29 14.58
CA THR A 171 -5.63 5.49 14.67
C THR A 171 -4.85 6.73 14.24
N LEU A 172 -3.58 6.86 14.66
CA LEU A 172 -2.71 7.95 14.22
C LEU A 172 -2.48 7.92 12.71
N VAL A 173 -2.20 6.75 12.13
CA VAL A 173 -2.07 6.58 10.68
C VAL A 173 -3.36 6.98 9.97
N MET A 174 -4.52 6.56 10.49
CA MET A 174 -5.82 6.90 9.88
C MET A 174 -6.10 8.41 9.90
N ILE A 175 -5.68 9.13 10.95
CA ILE A 175 -5.80 10.59 10.99
C ILE A 175 -4.99 11.24 9.87
N VAL A 176 -3.74 10.80 9.67
CA VAL A 176 -2.88 11.28 8.59
C VAL A 176 -3.51 11.02 7.22
N VAL A 177 -3.98 9.81 6.99
CA VAL A 177 -4.62 9.40 5.74
C VAL A 177 -5.91 10.21 5.47
N MET A 178 -6.70 10.50 6.49
CA MET A 178 -7.90 11.35 6.34
C MET A 178 -7.58 12.81 6.02
N ILE A 179 -6.47 13.35 6.55
CA ILE A 179 -5.99 14.69 6.20
C ILE A 179 -5.59 14.74 4.72
N GLU A 180 -4.87 13.71 4.26
CA GLU A 180 -4.48 13.57 2.84
C GLU A 180 -5.72 13.55 1.93
N SER A 181 -6.71 12.71 2.25
CA SER A 181 -7.98 12.60 1.50
C SER A 181 -8.74 13.93 1.45
N THR A 182 -8.70 14.70 2.54
CA THR A 182 -9.31 16.04 2.54
C THR A 182 -8.63 16.99 1.55
N GLY A 183 -7.30 16.97 1.48
CA GLY A 183 -6.54 17.74 0.50
C GLY A 183 -6.91 17.38 -0.94
N MET A 184 -7.11 16.09 -1.21
CA MET A 184 -7.57 15.60 -2.52
C MET A 184 -8.97 16.10 -2.88
N PHE A 185 -9.91 16.11 -1.92
CA PHE A 185 -11.26 16.63 -2.17
C PHE A 185 -11.25 18.13 -2.47
N LEU A 186 -10.46 18.93 -1.75
CA LEU A 186 -10.33 20.36 -2.01
C LEU A 186 -9.69 20.63 -3.38
N ALA A 187 -8.60 19.93 -3.71
CA ALA A 187 -7.95 20.05 -5.01
C ALA A 187 -8.89 19.66 -6.17
N LEU A 188 -9.67 18.58 -6.01
CA LEU A 188 -10.67 18.18 -6.99
C LEU A 188 -11.80 19.21 -7.11
N GLY A 189 -12.22 19.82 -5.99
CA GLY A 189 -13.18 20.93 -5.98
C GLY A 189 -12.72 22.11 -6.82
N ASP A 190 -11.47 22.54 -6.62
CA ASP A 190 -10.87 23.64 -7.36
C ASP A 190 -10.74 23.31 -8.86
N MET A 191 -10.32 22.09 -9.20
CA MET A 191 -10.23 21.62 -10.59
C MET A 191 -11.60 21.52 -11.29
N THR A 192 -12.65 21.17 -10.54
CA THR A 192 -14.01 20.99 -11.08
C THR A 192 -14.85 22.26 -11.04
N GLY A 193 -14.35 23.33 -10.39
CA GLY A 193 -15.08 24.58 -10.18
C GLY A 193 -16.23 24.45 -9.17
N ARG A 194 -16.24 23.40 -8.35
CA ARG A 194 -17.27 23.17 -7.32
C ARG A 194 -16.73 23.51 -5.93
N ARG A 195 -17.44 24.37 -5.21
CA ARG A 195 -17.13 24.64 -3.80
C ARG A 195 -17.42 23.41 -2.95
N VAL A 196 -16.38 22.90 -2.32
CA VAL A 196 -16.46 21.73 -1.45
C VAL A 196 -16.95 22.17 -0.07
N SER A 197 -18.18 21.80 0.27
CA SER A 197 -18.79 22.15 1.56
C SER A 197 -18.40 21.16 2.68
N GLN A 198 -18.48 21.59 3.95
CA GLN A 198 -18.20 20.69 5.08
C GLN A 198 -19.06 19.40 5.10
N PRO A 199 -20.37 19.45 4.76
CA PRO A 199 -21.16 18.23 4.64
C PRO A 199 -20.63 17.26 3.57
N MET A 200 -20.13 17.78 2.44
CA MET A 200 -19.55 16.97 1.37
C MET A 200 -18.23 16.32 1.81
N LEU A 201 -17.35 17.07 2.49
CA LEU A 201 -16.12 16.50 3.07
C LEU A 201 -16.42 15.42 4.10
N SER A 202 -17.37 15.68 5.00
CA SER A 202 -17.79 14.70 6.01
C SER A 202 -18.42 13.45 5.39
N ALA A 203 -19.15 13.59 4.27
CA ALA A 203 -19.66 12.44 3.53
C ALA A 203 -18.53 11.64 2.88
N GLY A 204 -17.59 12.29 2.18
CA GLY A 204 -16.44 11.64 1.55
C GLY A 204 -15.55 10.90 2.56
N LEU A 205 -15.18 11.55 3.66
CA LEU A 205 -14.39 10.92 4.73
C LEU A 205 -15.12 9.77 5.43
N ARG A 206 -16.46 9.82 5.51
CA ARG A 206 -17.26 8.69 6.02
C ARG A 206 -17.20 7.49 5.08
N THR A 207 -17.19 7.74 3.77
CA THR A 207 -17.05 6.69 2.77
C THR A 207 -15.66 6.03 2.82
N ASP A 208 -14.60 6.81 2.99
CA ASP A 208 -13.23 6.27 3.15
C ASP A 208 -13.11 5.39 4.42
N GLY A 209 -13.65 5.89 5.54
CA GLY A 209 -13.68 5.12 6.80
C GLY A 209 -14.55 3.86 6.72
N LEU A 210 -15.68 3.91 6.01
CA LEU A 210 -16.52 2.73 5.79
C LEU A 210 -15.81 1.71 4.89
N GLY A 211 -15.15 2.17 3.83
CA GLY A 211 -14.35 1.31 2.96
C GLY A 211 -13.22 0.62 3.72
N THR A 212 -12.55 1.34 4.60
CA THR A 212 -11.52 0.78 5.50
C THR A 212 -12.10 -0.27 6.46
N LEU A 213 -13.27 -0.02 7.05
CA LEU A 213 -13.91 -0.98 7.96
C LEU A 213 -14.31 -2.27 7.22
N ILE A 214 -15.01 -2.14 6.10
CA ILE A 214 -15.39 -3.28 5.26
C ILE A 214 -14.14 -4.02 4.78
N GLY A 215 -13.13 -3.27 4.34
CA GLY A 215 -11.85 -3.80 3.95
C GLY A 215 -11.20 -4.64 5.06
N GLY A 216 -11.18 -4.15 6.29
CA GLY A 216 -10.63 -4.88 7.43
C GLY A 216 -11.36 -6.19 7.71
N ILE A 217 -12.69 -6.24 7.56
CA ILE A 217 -13.48 -7.49 7.65
C ILE A 217 -13.01 -8.51 6.59
N PHE A 218 -12.72 -8.03 5.39
CA PHE A 218 -12.17 -8.82 4.28
C PHE A 218 -10.64 -8.85 4.25
N ASN A 219 -9.97 -8.61 5.39
CA ASN A 219 -8.54 -8.81 5.58
C ASN A 219 -7.64 -7.90 4.72
N THR A 220 -8.11 -6.71 4.36
CA THR A 220 -7.30 -5.72 3.63
C THR A 220 -6.80 -4.60 4.54
N PHE A 221 -5.94 -3.76 3.97
CA PHE A 221 -5.37 -2.58 4.62
C PHE A 221 -6.30 -1.36 4.47
N PRO A 222 -6.11 -0.31 5.29
CA PRO A 222 -6.89 0.91 5.20
C PRO A 222 -6.93 1.50 3.78
N TYR A 223 -8.15 1.86 3.33
CA TYR A 223 -8.38 2.46 2.02
C TYR A 223 -8.55 3.97 2.14
N THR A 224 -8.03 4.68 1.14
CA THR A 224 -8.17 6.13 1.00
C THR A 224 -8.34 6.52 -0.46
N SER A 225 -8.76 7.76 -0.70
CA SER A 225 -8.82 8.33 -2.04
C SER A 225 -7.44 8.34 -2.70
N PHE A 226 -7.39 8.13 -4.01
CA PHE A 226 -6.12 8.01 -4.75
C PHE A 226 -5.77 9.33 -5.43
N SER A 227 -4.65 9.94 -5.04
CA SER A 227 -4.26 11.29 -5.49
C SER A 227 -3.91 11.36 -6.97
N GLN A 228 -3.44 10.25 -7.54
CA GLN A 228 -3.14 10.14 -8.97
C GLN A 228 -4.41 10.26 -9.82
N ASN A 229 -5.56 9.78 -9.33
CA ASN A 229 -6.83 9.93 -10.04
C ASN A 229 -7.23 11.41 -10.10
N VAL A 230 -6.95 12.19 -9.06
CA VAL A 230 -7.16 13.65 -9.06
C VAL A 230 -6.23 14.34 -10.05
N GLY A 231 -4.94 13.95 -10.07
CA GLY A 231 -3.98 14.44 -11.06
C GLY A 231 -4.41 14.17 -12.50
N LEU A 232 -4.94 12.97 -12.78
CA LEU A 232 -5.45 12.61 -14.11
C LEU A 232 -6.60 13.52 -14.54
N VAL A 233 -7.54 13.86 -13.65
CA VAL A 233 -8.64 14.79 -13.96
C VAL A 233 -8.10 16.18 -14.33
N GLY A 234 -7.06 16.65 -13.62
CA GLY A 234 -6.39 17.92 -13.93
C GLY A 234 -5.75 17.96 -15.32
N VAL A 235 -5.13 16.86 -15.76
CA VAL A 235 -4.41 16.78 -17.05
C VAL A 235 -5.36 16.45 -18.21
N THR A 236 -6.37 15.62 -17.99
CA THR A 236 -7.31 15.19 -19.04
C THR A 236 -8.47 16.16 -19.24
N GLY A 237 -8.79 16.98 -18.22
CA GLY A 237 -9.97 17.84 -18.23
C GLY A 237 -11.30 17.08 -18.11
N ILE A 238 -11.28 15.74 -18.03
CA ILE A 238 -12.48 14.92 -17.94
C ILE A 238 -12.95 14.88 -16.48
N ARG A 239 -14.01 15.63 -16.20
CA ARG A 239 -14.58 15.79 -14.84
C ARG A 239 -15.76 14.86 -14.55
N SER A 240 -16.06 13.94 -15.47
CA SER A 240 -17.25 13.08 -15.38
C SER A 240 -17.09 11.99 -14.32
N ARG A 241 -18.02 11.93 -13.38
CA ARG A 241 -18.09 10.88 -12.35
C ARG A 241 -18.25 9.47 -12.93
N PHE A 242 -18.84 9.34 -14.12
CA PHE A 242 -19.08 8.04 -14.75
C PHE A 242 -17.79 7.35 -15.14
N VAL A 243 -16.72 8.10 -15.38
CA VAL A 243 -15.37 7.54 -15.61
C VAL A 243 -14.85 6.88 -14.33
N CYS A 244 -15.04 7.52 -13.18
CA CYS A 244 -14.66 6.93 -11.89
C CYS A 244 -15.52 5.72 -11.51
N VAL A 245 -16.80 5.72 -11.87
CA VAL A 245 -17.71 4.58 -11.66
C VAL A 245 -17.31 3.40 -12.55
N ALA A 246 -17.11 3.64 -13.84
CA ALA A 246 -16.68 2.61 -14.78
C ALA A 246 -15.29 2.02 -14.43
N GLY A 247 -14.42 2.82 -13.81
CA GLY A 247 -13.09 2.41 -13.37
C GLY A 247 -13.05 1.51 -12.13
N GLY A 248 -14.17 1.27 -11.44
CA GLY A 248 -14.18 0.30 -10.33
C GLY A 248 -15.23 0.49 -9.23
N ARG A 249 -16.34 1.21 -9.46
CA ARG A 249 -17.40 1.35 -8.47
C ARG A 249 -18.74 0.90 -9.03
N ASP A 250 -19.45 0.11 -8.24
CA ASP A 250 -20.84 -0.26 -8.48
C ASP A 250 -21.69 0.98 -8.83
N PRO A 251 -22.47 0.95 -9.94
CA PRO A 251 -23.28 2.08 -10.38
C PRO A 251 -24.30 2.56 -9.33
N ASP A 252 -24.65 1.74 -8.33
CA ASP A 252 -25.67 2.10 -7.34
C ASP A 252 -25.18 3.11 -6.28
N CYS A 253 -23.88 3.29 -6.11
CA CYS A 253 -23.32 4.30 -5.18
C CYS A 253 -23.41 5.75 -5.74
N ALA A 254 -23.77 5.92 -7.02
CA ALA A 254 -23.85 7.22 -7.68
C ALA A 254 -25.19 7.97 -7.49
N ARG A 255 -26.19 7.33 -6.87
CA ARG A 255 -27.58 7.84 -6.87
C ARG A 255 -27.86 9.13 -6.06
N PRO A 256 -27.21 9.46 -4.93
CA PRO A 256 -27.66 10.64 -4.16
C PRO A 256 -27.29 12.00 -4.76
N CYS A 257 -26.40 12.07 -5.75
CA CYS A 257 -25.93 13.34 -6.34
C CYS A 257 -26.36 13.54 -7.81
N ALA A 258 -27.25 12.68 -8.33
CA ALA A 258 -27.76 12.80 -9.69
C ALA A 258 -28.87 13.86 -9.87
N GLN A 259 -29.39 14.42 -8.78
CA GLN A 259 -30.53 15.35 -8.84
C GLN A 259 -30.17 16.84 -8.98
N ASP A 260 -28.89 17.23 -8.95
CA ASP A 260 -28.50 18.65 -9.05
C ASP A 260 -27.56 18.96 -10.24
N GLY A 261 -27.74 18.21 -11.33
CA GLY A 261 -27.07 18.46 -12.61
C GLY A 261 -28.04 19.09 -13.59
N ARG A 262 -28.45 20.34 -13.37
CA ARG A 262 -28.96 21.15 -14.48
C ARG A 262 -27.84 21.26 -15.51
N THR A 263 -28.16 20.76 -16.69
CA THR A 263 -27.51 20.97 -17.98
C THR A 263 -26.89 22.36 -18.14
N GLY A 264 -25.63 22.40 -18.54
CA GLY A 264 -24.85 23.59 -18.87
C GLY A 264 -23.38 23.24 -18.97
#